data_AF-A0A4Q6GFG9-F1
#
_entry.id   AF-A0A4Q6GFG9-F1
#
_cell.length_a   1.000
_cell.length_b   1.000
_cell.length_c   1.000
_cell.angle_alpha   90.00
_cell.angle_beta   90.00
_cell.angle_gamma   90.00
#
_symmetry.space_group_name_H-M   'P 1'
#
loop_
_entity.id
_entity.type
_entity.pdbx_description
1 polymer ?
#
loop_
_entity_poly.entity_id
_entity_poly.type
_entity_poly.pdbx_seq_one_letter_code
_entity_poly.pdbx_strand_id
1 'polypeptide(L)'
;LQIAHAYATLGNGGKSIAPTFVKGQRNEPVEVVTPEIAREVLKMMQTVTETGGTATRAAILGYHVAGKTGTARKSSGGGYSRDYLAFFAGVVPVDNPRFAMAVVVENPQAGSIYGGLVSAPVFHNVMEGALRLMDVPPDDIETWIAAQDKNDAAGTRKLAPMAVAVAAHAPAALPAPLPDELP
;
A
#
# COMPACT_ATOMS: atom_id res chain seq x y z
N LEU A 1 -11.69 3.88 11.06
CA LEU A 1 -10.98 2.69 11.58
C LEU A 1 -11.40 1.40 10.89
N GLN A 2 -12.69 1.05 10.87
CA GLN A 2 -13.17 -0.22 10.28
C GLN A 2 -12.74 -0.43 8.82
N ILE A 3 -12.80 0.62 7.98
CA ILE A 3 -12.34 0.54 6.58
C ILE A 3 -10.86 0.16 6.52
N ALA A 4 -10.00 0.85 7.29
CA ALA A 4 -8.57 0.52 7.31
C ALA A 4 -8.31 -0.91 7.81
N HIS A 5 -9.07 -1.37 8.81
CA HIS A 5 -8.98 -2.75 9.29
C HIS A 5 -9.38 -3.76 8.21
N ALA A 6 -10.46 -3.53 7.47
CA ALA A 6 -10.88 -4.40 6.37
C ALA A 6 -9.80 -4.50 5.27
N TYR A 7 -9.17 -3.38 4.91
CA TYR A 7 -8.06 -3.37 3.96
C TYR A 7 -6.82 -4.06 4.53
N ALA A 8 -6.52 -3.89 5.82
CA ALA A 8 -5.44 -4.61 6.48
C ALA A 8 -5.67 -6.12 6.48
N THR A 9 -6.92 -6.57 6.68
CA THR A 9 -7.30 -7.98 6.59
C THR A 9 -7.05 -8.54 5.19
N LEU A 10 -7.41 -7.81 4.13
CA LEU A 10 -7.11 -8.20 2.75
C LEU A 10 -5.60 -8.26 2.51
N GLY A 11 -4.86 -7.24 2.94
CA GLY A 11 -3.40 -7.20 2.86
C GLY A 11 -2.71 -8.33 3.61
N ASN A 12 -3.28 -8.77 4.73
CA ASN A 12 -2.76 -9.84 5.58
C ASN A 12 -3.20 -11.24 5.13
N GLY A 13 -3.46 -11.44 3.84
CA GLY A 13 -3.87 -12.72 3.28
C GLY A 13 -5.22 -13.23 3.81
N GLY A 14 -6.15 -12.32 4.13
CA GLY A 14 -7.48 -12.66 4.63
C GLY A 14 -7.56 -12.93 6.14
N LYS A 15 -6.47 -12.71 6.89
CA LYS A 15 -6.42 -12.84 8.35
C LYS A 15 -6.73 -11.51 9.04
N SER A 16 -7.86 -11.46 9.72
CA SER A 16 -8.32 -10.32 10.51
C SER A 16 -7.62 -10.31 11.87
N ILE A 17 -6.91 -9.22 12.17
CA ILE A 17 -6.25 -9.00 13.46
C ILE A 17 -6.87 -7.76 14.09
N ALA A 18 -7.45 -7.91 15.28
CA ALA A 18 -8.01 -6.78 16.01
C ALA A 18 -6.96 -5.66 16.18
N PRO A 19 -7.24 -4.41 15.78
CA PRO A 19 -6.28 -3.31 15.94
C PRO A 19 -5.95 -3.05 17.41
N THR A 20 -4.70 -2.69 17.69
CA THR A 20 -4.26 -2.25 19.03
C THR A 20 -3.58 -0.89 18.95
N PHE A 21 -3.74 -0.10 20.01
CA PHE A 21 -3.01 1.16 20.23
C PHE A 21 -1.83 0.97 21.18
N VAL A 22 -1.63 -0.23 21.73
CA VAL A 22 -0.55 -0.57 22.66
C VAL A 22 0.58 -1.26 21.90
N LYS A 23 1.77 -0.66 21.94
CA LYS A 23 2.96 -1.23 21.29
C LYS A 23 3.27 -2.61 21.87
N GLY A 24 3.43 -3.60 20.99
CA GLY A 24 3.81 -4.96 21.36
C GLY A 24 2.65 -5.88 21.76
N GLN A 25 1.43 -5.36 21.89
CA GLN A 25 0.25 -6.21 22.06
C GLN A 25 0.03 -7.00 20.76
N ARG A 26 -0.17 -8.31 20.90
CA ARG A 26 -0.50 -9.22 19.80
C ARG A 26 -1.89 -9.77 20.05
N ASN A 27 -2.73 -9.68 19.03
CA ASN A 27 -4.06 -10.30 19.02
C ASN A 27 -4.01 -11.49 18.06
N GLU A 28 -4.76 -12.54 18.40
CA GLU A 28 -4.80 -13.74 17.56
C GLU A 28 -5.46 -13.44 16.21
N PRO A 29 -4.88 -13.90 15.09
CA PRO A 29 -5.46 -13.74 13.78
C PRO A 29 -6.66 -14.66 13.59
N VAL A 30 -7.75 -14.12 13.04
CA VAL A 30 -8.93 -14.89 12.61
C VAL A 30 -8.97 -14.91 11.08
N GLU A 31 -8.94 -16.09 10.48
CA GLU A 31 -9.10 -16.22 9.04
C GLU A 31 -10.57 -15.94 8.66
N VAL A 32 -10.79 -14.93 7.83
CA VAL A 32 -12.13 -14.54 7.33
C VAL A 32 -12.26 -14.69 5.82
N VAL A 33 -11.14 -14.72 5.11
CA VAL A 33 -11.03 -14.94 3.67
C VAL A 33 -9.80 -15.82 3.44
N THR A 34 -9.84 -16.70 2.44
CA THR A 34 -8.66 -17.51 2.12
C THR A 34 -7.55 -16.65 1.51
N PRO A 35 -6.26 -17.00 1.71
CA PRO A 35 -5.14 -16.25 1.17
C PRO A 35 -5.19 -16.09 -0.36
N GLU A 36 -5.71 -17.08 -1.08
CA GLU A 36 -5.83 -17.07 -2.54
C GLU A 36 -6.81 -15.98 -2.99
N ILE A 37 -8.00 -15.94 -2.40
CA ILE A 37 -9.03 -14.96 -2.72
C ILE A 37 -8.56 -13.56 -2.34
N ALA A 38 -7.95 -13.39 -1.17
CA ALA A 38 -7.43 -12.10 -0.74
C ALA A 38 -6.40 -11.55 -1.75
N ARG A 39 -5.48 -12.40 -2.22
CA ARG A 39 -4.46 -12.02 -3.20
C ARG A 39 -5.07 -11.67 -4.56
N GLU A 40 -6.06 -12.42 -5.02
CA GLU A 40 -6.77 -12.15 -6.27
C GLU A 40 -7.51 -10.80 -6.21
N VAL A 41 -8.19 -10.52 -5.09
CA VAL A 41 -8.86 -9.24 -4.86
C VAL A 41 -7.87 -8.08 -4.87
N LEU A 42 -6.72 -8.21 -4.21
CA LEU A 42 -5.68 -7.17 -4.24
C LEU A 42 -5.17 -6.91 -5.66
N LYS A 43 -4.91 -7.96 -6.44
CA LYS A 43 -4.51 -7.82 -7.86
C LYS A 43 -5.57 -7.11 -8.69
N MET A 44 -6.85 -7.44 -8.50
CA MET A 44 -7.93 -6.71 -9.17
C MET A 44 -7.96 -5.23 -8.77
N MET A 45 -7.72 -4.93 -7.49
CA MET A 45 -7.71 -3.56 -6.97
C MET A 45 -6.48 -2.74 -7.37
N GLN A 46 -5.37 -3.39 -7.74
CA GLN A 46 -4.18 -2.72 -8.27
C GLN A 46 -4.50 -1.90 -9.53
N THR A 47 -5.32 -2.46 -10.43
CA THR A 47 -5.73 -1.82 -11.70
C THR A 47 -6.40 -0.46 -11.51
N VAL A 48 -6.89 -0.15 -10.30
CA VAL A 48 -7.53 1.14 -9.99
C VAL A 48 -6.53 2.29 -9.97
N THR A 49 -5.28 2.02 -9.63
CA THR A 49 -4.21 3.03 -9.53
C THR A 49 -3.31 3.07 -10.77
N GLU A 50 -3.38 2.05 -11.62
CA GLU A 50 -2.67 1.97 -12.90
C GLU A 50 -3.27 2.88 -13.98
N THR A 51 -2.55 3.03 -15.10
CA THR A 51 -3.00 3.82 -16.25
C THR A 51 -4.36 3.35 -16.75
N GLY A 52 -5.34 4.25 -16.82
CA GLY A 52 -6.74 3.94 -17.16
C GLY A 52 -7.64 3.67 -15.94
N GLY A 53 -7.06 3.59 -14.75
CA GLY A 53 -7.77 3.46 -13.48
C GLY A 53 -8.44 4.75 -12.99
N THR A 54 -9.21 4.64 -11.91
CA THR A 54 -10.00 5.75 -11.35
C THR A 54 -9.29 6.54 -10.24
N ALA A 55 -8.14 6.04 -9.76
CA ALA A 55 -7.37 6.66 -8.69
C ALA A 55 -5.87 6.69 -9.01
N THR A 56 -5.51 7.06 -10.24
CA THR A 56 -4.12 7.13 -10.72
C THR A 56 -3.22 8.02 -9.87
N ARG A 57 -3.79 9.03 -9.19
CA ARG A 57 -3.06 9.92 -8.28
C ARG A 57 -2.62 9.25 -6.96
N ALA A 58 -3.06 8.02 -6.70
CA ALA A 58 -2.58 7.23 -5.56
C ALA A 58 -1.37 6.35 -5.91
N ALA A 59 -1.00 6.23 -7.20
CA ALA A 59 0.14 5.42 -7.63
C ALA A 59 1.44 5.97 -7.02
N ILE A 60 2.32 5.10 -6.54
CA ILE A 60 3.60 5.45 -5.94
C ILE A 60 4.69 4.85 -6.83
N LEU A 61 5.66 5.67 -7.24
CA LEU A 61 6.73 5.21 -8.11
C LEU A 61 7.52 4.07 -7.43
N GLY A 62 7.69 2.94 -8.13
CA GLY A 62 8.38 1.77 -7.59
C GLY A 62 7.48 0.81 -6.81
N TYR A 63 6.18 1.12 -6.63
CA TYR A 63 5.28 0.28 -5.85
C TYR A 63 3.93 0.05 -6.52
N HIS A 64 3.48 -1.19 -6.48
CA HIS A 64 2.10 -1.53 -6.77
C HIS A 64 1.20 -1.10 -5.61
N VAL A 65 0.12 -0.37 -5.93
CA VAL A 65 -0.85 0.12 -4.95
C VAL A 65 -2.23 -0.45 -5.27
N ALA A 66 -2.77 -1.27 -4.36
CA ALA A 66 -4.14 -1.74 -4.45
C ALA A 66 -5.05 -0.81 -3.65
N GLY A 67 -6.10 -0.25 -4.28
CA GLY A 67 -6.99 0.64 -3.56
C GLY A 67 -8.30 0.94 -4.26
N LYS A 68 -9.15 1.68 -3.55
CA LYS A 68 -10.41 2.18 -4.11
C LYS A 68 -10.71 3.59 -3.64
N THR A 69 -11.23 4.37 -4.57
CA THR A 69 -11.83 5.68 -4.31
C THR A 69 -13.33 5.53 -4.07
N GLY A 70 -13.86 6.34 -3.17
CA GLY A 70 -15.28 6.53 -3.00
C GLY A 70 -15.65 8.00 -2.80
N THR A 71 -16.93 8.30 -3.05
CA THR A 71 -17.51 9.61 -2.79
C THR A 71 -18.92 9.37 -2.27
N ALA A 72 -19.21 9.82 -1.06
CA ALA A 72 -20.48 9.60 -0.39
C ALA A 72 -21.15 10.94 -0.08
N ARG A 73 -22.48 11.00 -0.17
CA ARG A 73 -23.25 12.17 0.28
C ARG A 73 -23.51 12.07 1.77
N LYS A 74 -23.30 13.17 2.50
CA LYS A 74 -23.54 13.21 3.95
C LYS A 74 -25.03 13.07 4.24
N SER A 75 -25.39 12.25 5.22
CA SER A 75 -26.77 12.13 5.69
C SER A 75 -27.11 13.30 6.61
N SER A 76 -28.31 13.89 6.46
CA SER A 76 -28.84 14.88 7.38
C SER A 76 -30.31 14.61 7.66
N GLY A 77 -30.62 14.23 8.91
CA GLY A 77 -31.96 14.33 9.52
C GLY A 77 -33.16 13.90 8.67
N GLY A 78 -33.03 12.86 7.83
CA GLY A 78 -34.12 12.36 6.97
C GLY A 78 -33.84 12.40 5.47
N GLY A 79 -32.69 12.90 5.01
CA GLY A 79 -32.29 12.88 3.60
C GLY A 79 -30.79 13.07 3.39
N TYR A 80 -30.38 13.31 2.13
CA TYR A 80 -28.99 13.59 1.78
C TYR A 80 -28.71 15.09 1.76
N SER A 81 -27.66 15.52 2.47
CA SER A 81 -27.09 16.86 2.36
C SER A 81 -26.47 17.11 0.98
N ARG A 82 -26.12 18.37 0.71
CA ARG A 82 -25.25 18.76 -0.42
C ARG A 82 -23.76 18.57 -0.11
N ASP A 83 -23.46 18.19 1.13
CA ASP A 83 -22.12 17.87 1.61
C ASP A 83 -21.65 16.49 1.13
N TYR A 84 -20.36 16.40 0.81
CA TYR A 84 -19.73 15.18 0.31
C TYR A 84 -18.56 14.75 1.18
N LEU A 85 -18.40 13.44 1.32
CA LEU A 85 -17.24 12.77 1.87
C LEU A 85 -16.47 12.13 0.73
N ALA A 86 -15.25 12.59 0.52
CA ALA A 86 -14.32 12.03 -0.45
C ALA A 86 -13.35 11.10 0.30
N PHE A 87 -13.20 9.86 -0.14
CA PHE A 87 -12.30 8.93 0.54
C PHE A 87 -11.53 8.03 -0.42
N PHE A 88 -10.36 7.60 0.04
CA PHE A 88 -9.52 6.62 -0.61
C PHE A 88 -8.99 5.66 0.44
N ALA A 89 -9.10 4.37 0.15
CA ALA A 89 -8.52 3.34 1.00
C ALA A 89 -7.65 2.42 0.13
N GLY A 90 -6.51 1.99 0.67
CA GLY A 90 -5.57 1.17 -0.08
C GLY A 90 -4.55 0.45 0.79
N VAL A 91 -3.88 -0.49 0.15
CA VAL A 91 -2.82 -1.35 0.67
C VAL A 91 -1.59 -1.20 -0.23
N VAL A 92 -0.42 -1.19 0.37
CA VAL A 92 0.87 -1.11 -0.33
C VAL A 92 1.97 -1.83 0.48
N PRO A 93 2.92 -2.52 -0.16
CA PRO A 93 2.92 -3.00 -1.57
C PRO A 93 1.82 -4.04 -1.86
N VAL A 94 1.60 -4.43 -3.13
CA VAL A 94 0.58 -5.46 -3.47
C VAL A 94 1.13 -6.87 -3.26
N ASP A 95 2.39 -7.11 -3.62
CA ASP A 95 2.99 -8.45 -3.54
C ASP A 95 3.28 -8.87 -2.10
N ASN A 96 3.76 -7.92 -1.28
CA ASN A 96 3.99 -8.12 0.14
C ASN A 96 3.46 -6.95 0.96
N PRO A 97 2.15 -6.89 1.25
CA PRO A 97 1.50 -5.81 1.98
C PRO A 97 2.15 -5.47 3.31
N ARG A 98 2.52 -4.20 3.50
CA ARG A 98 3.10 -3.68 4.74
C ARG A 98 2.22 -2.64 5.41
N PHE A 99 1.46 -1.89 4.63
CA PHE A 99 0.63 -0.81 5.12
C PHE A 99 -0.77 -0.87 4.54
N ALA A 100 -1.76 -0.53 5.37
CA ALA A 100 -3.13 -0.27 4.97
C ALA A 100 -3.55 1.09 5.52
N MET A 101 -4.20 1.92 4.70
CA MET A 101 -4.66 3.23 5.12
C MET A 101 -5.98 3.59 4.46
N ALA A 102 -6.79 4.33 5.21
CA ALA A 102 -7.98 4.99 4.71
C ALA A 102 -7.85 6.48 4.98
N VAL A 103 -7.95 7.29 3.93
CA VAL A 103 -7.99 8.75 3.97
C VAL A 103 -9.43 9.16 3.74
N VAL A 104 -9.98 9.98 4.63
CA VAL A 104 -11.33 10.54 4.50
C VAL A 104 -11.21 12.05 4.58
N VAL A 105 -11.75 12.75 3.58
CA VAL A 105 -11.81 14.20 3.50
C VAL A 105 -13.27 14.62 3.53
N GLU A 106 -13.62 15.39 4.55
CA GLU A 106 -14.96 15.93 4.73
C GLU A 106 -15.09 17.29 4.05
N ASN A 107 -16.20 17.48 3.33
CA ASN A 107 -16.59 18.74 2.71
C ASN A 107 -15.45 19.38 1.87
N PRO A 108 -14.90 18.67 0.87
CA PRO A 108 -13.89 19.26 0.00
C PRO A 108 -14.49 20.44 -0.77
N GLN A 109 -14.01 21.66 -0.49
CA GLN A 109 -14.53 22.90 -1.09
C GLN A 109 -13.75 23.38 -2.33
N ALA A 110 -12.52 22.91 -2.51
CA ALA A 110 -11.64 23.37 -3.58
C ALA A 110 -11.45 22.32 -4.68
N GLY A 111 -11.83 22.67 -5.90
CA GLY A 111 -11.44 21.97 -7.14
C GLY A 111 -12.28 20.75 -7.53
N SER A 112 -12.52 19.79 -6.64
CA SER A 112 -13.25 18.56 -6.98
C SER A 112 -13.85 17.86 -5.76
N ILE A 113 -14.95 17.14 -5.97
CA ILE A 113 -15.62 16.32 -4.95
C ILE A 113 -15.21 14.84 -5.01
N TYR A 114 -14.47 14.43 -6.04
CA TYR A 114 -14.14 13.02 -6.27
C TYR A 114 -12.98 12.57 -5.38
N GLY A 115 -13.17 11.44 -4.68
CA GLY A 115 -12.17 10.79 -3.81
C GLY A 115 -10.81 10.58 -4.48
N GLY A 116 -10.81 10.13 -5.74
CA GLY A 116 -9.59 9.89 -6.51
C GLY A 116 -8.80 11.16 -6.87
N LEU A 117 -9.40 12.35 -6.75
CA LEU A 117 -8.74 13.62 -7.02
C LEU A 117 -8.28 14.34 -5.75
N VAL A 118 -9.02 14.19 -4.65
CA VAL A 118 -8.76 14.88 -3.37
C VAL A 118 -7.98 14.00 -2.39
N SER A 119 -8.45 12.79 -2.12
CA SER A 119 -7.87 11.92 -1.08
C SER A 119 -6.72 11.04 -1.59
N ALA A 120 -6.68 10.73 -2.88
CA ALA A 120 -5.60 9.92 -3.47
C ALA A 120 -4.20 10.58 -3.39
N PRO A 121 -4.02 11.89 -3.68
CA PRO A 121 -2.71 12.54 -3.50
C PRO A 121 -2.23 12.55 -2.05
N VAL A 122 -3.16 12.68 -1.10
CA VAL A 122 -2.84 12.59 0.33
C VAL A 122 -2.35 11.19 0.66
N PHE A 123 -3.01 10.16 0.11
CA PHE A 123 -2.56 8.78 0.27
C PHE A 123 -1.15 8.57 -0.27
N HIS A 124 -0.88 9.05 -1.49
CA HIS A 124 0.44 8.95 -2.13
C HIS A 124 1.54 9.54 -1.24
N ASN A 125 1.42 10.80 -0.83
CA ASN A 125 2.47 11.50 -0.09
C ASN A 125 2.78 10.83 1.26
N VAL A 126 1.75 10.38 1.99
CA VAL A 126 1.93 9.74 3.29
C VAL A 126 2.57 8.35 3.13
N MET A 127 2.11 7.57 2.15
CA MET A 127 2.64 6.22 1.94
C MET A 127 4.04 6.23 1.35
N GLU A 128 4.35 7.13 0.41
CA GLU A 128 5.72 7.28 -0.11
C GLU A 128 6.72 7.57 1.04
N GLY A 129 6.35 8.49 1.94
CA GLY A 129 7.16 8.79 3.12
C GLY A 129 7.28 7.59 4.07
N ALA A 130 6.19 6.87 4.32
CA ALA A 130 6.18 5.70 5.21
C ALA A 130 7.03 4.54 4.66
N LEU A 131 6.91 4.24 3.37
CA LEU A 131 7.67 3.19 2.68
C LEU A 131 9.18 3.47 2.75
N ARG A 132 9.58 4.72 2.49
CA ARG A 132 10.98 5.16 2.62
C ARG A 132 11.48 5.08 4.06
N LEU A 133 10.69 5.57 5.02
CA LEU A 133 11.09 5.60 6.43
C LEU A 133 11.27 4.19 7.01
N MET A 134 10.46 3.24 6.55
CA MET A 134 10.44 1.86 7.03
C MET A 134 11.26 0.90 6.17
N ASP A 135 12.03 1.43 5.22
CA ASP A 135 12.92 0.68 4.32
C ASP A 135 12.23 -0.52 3.65
N VAL A 136 11.02 -0.27 3.12
CA VAL A 136 10.27 -1.30 2.40
C VAL A 136 10.86 -1.45 0.99
N PRO A 137 11.13 -2.67 0.51
CA PRO A 137 11.62 -2.86 -0.84
C PRO A 137 10.53 -2.58 -1.89
N PRO A 138 10.86 -1.90 -3.02
CA PRO A 138 9.99 -1.74 -4.19
C PRO A 138 9.52 -3.09 -4.76
N ASP A 139 8.26 -3.18 -5.19
CA ASP A 139 7.69 -4.35 -5.91
C ASP A 139 7.39 -4.05 -7.39
N ASP A 140 7.61 -2.81 -7.85
CA ASP A 140 7.49 -2.40 -9.26
C ASP A 140 8.77 -1.71 -9.75
N ILE A 141 9.82 -2.50 -9.95
CA ILE A 141 11.14 -1.98 -10.34
C ILE A 141 11.10 -1.40 -11.76
N GLU A 142 10.27 -1.94 -12.65
CA GLU A 142 10.21 -1.54 -14.06
C GLU A 142 9.76 -0.08 -14.21
N THR A 143 8.72 0.34 -13.49
CA THR A 143 8.29 1.75 -13.55
C THR A 143 9.32 2.70 -12.95
N TRP A 144 10.05 2.27 -11.93
CA TRP A 144 11.11 3.04 -11.32
C TRP A 144 12.28 3.28 -12.29
N ILE A 145 12.75 2.22 -12.98
CA ILE A 145 13.80 2.33 -14.01
C ILE A 145 13.31 3.21 -15.16
N ALA A 146 12.10 2.97 -15.67
CA ALA A 146 11.55 3.77 -16.77
C ALA A 146 11.41 5.27 -16.42
N ALA A 147 11.15 5.61 -15.16
CA ALA A 147 11.14 6.99 -14.70
C ALA A 147 12.55 7.58 -14.61
N GLN A 148 13.57 6.78 -14.26
CA GLN A 148 14.97 7.22 -14.25
C GLN A 148 15.47 7.51 -15.66
N ASP A 149 15.20 6.63 -16.61
CA ASP A 149 15.61 6.81 -18.02
C ASP A 149 15.01 8.10 -18.60
N LYS A 150 13.75 8.42 -18.27
CA LYS A 150 13.10 9.68 -18.67
C LYS A 150 13.75 10.90 -18.04
N ASN A 151 14.15 10.82 -16.78
CA ASN A 151 14.80 11.91 -16.07
C ASN A 151 16.24 12.16 -16.56
N ASP A 152 16.97 11.10 -16.92
CA ASP A 152 18.30 11.18 -17.51
C ASP A 152 18.23 11.77 -18.94
N ALA A 153 17.22 11.41 -19.73
CA ALA A 153 16.95 12.02 -21.03
C ALA A 153 16.55 13.51 -20.96
N ALA A 154 15.97 13.95 -19.84
CA ALA A 154 15.54 15.34 -19.61
C ALA A 154 16.62 16.26 -19.00
N GLY A 155 17.83 15.74 -18.71
CA GLY A 155 19.01 16.55 -18.35
C GLY A 155 19.03 17.14 -16.92
N THR A 156 18.12 16.76 -16.02
CA THR A 156 18.04 17.27 -14.65
C THR A 156 18.78 16.40 -13.62
N ARG A 157 20.11 16.29 -13.72
CA ARG A 157 20.92 15.66 -12.65
C ARG A 157 21.40 16.68 -11.61
N LYS A 158 20.91 16.56 -10.37
CA LYS A 158 21.73 16.78 -9.16
C LYS A 158 21.93 15.40 -8.52
N LEU A 159 23.11 14.83 -8.71
CA LEU A 159 23.48 13.51 -8.17
C LEU A 159 23.50 13.51 -6.64
N ALA A 160 22.96 12.45 -6.05
CA ALA A 160 23.58 11.75 -4.93
C ALA A 160 23.51 10.23 -5.24
N PRO A 161 24.63 9.50 -5.20
CA PRO A 161 24.59 8.06 -5.46
C PRO A 161 24.11 7.35 -4.19
N MET A 162 23.01 6.61 -4.27
CA MET A 162 22.80 5.47 -3.39
C MET A 162 23.07 4.22 -4.21
N ALA A 163 24.26 3.64 -4.01
CA ALA A 163 24.62 2.36 -4.56
C ALA A 163 23.68 1.30 -3.97
N VAL A 164 22.78 0.75 -4.80
CA VAL A 164 22.10 -0.50 -4.48
C VAL A 164 23.13 -1.60 -4.67
N ALA A 165 23.76 -2.01 -3.57
CA ALA A 165 24.56 -3.22 -3.55
C ALA A 165 23.60 -4.41 -3.67
N VAL A 166 23.50 -4.96 -4.88
CA VAL A 166 22.90 -6.28 -5.09
C VAL A 166 23.83 -7.30 -4.44
N ALA A 167 23.55 -7.63 -3.18
CA ALA A 167 24.18 -8.76 -2.52
C ALA A 167 23.58 -10.04 -3.12
N ALA A 168 24.34 -10.69 -4.00
CA ALA A 168 24.07 -12.04 -4.45
C ALA A 168 23.97 -12.97 -3.22
N HIS A 169 22.79 -13.56 -3.00
CA HIS A 169 22.61 -14.59 -1.98
C HIS A 169 23.25 -15.88 -2.49
N ALA A 170 24.44 -16.20 -1.98
CA ALA A 170 25.05 -17.52 -2.14
C ALA A 170 24.21 -18.58 -1.40
N PRO A 171 24.09 -19.81 -1.92
CA PRO A 171 23.29 -20.84 -1.27
C PRO A 171 23.91 -21.21 0.08
N ALA A 172 23.12 -21.14 1.14
CA ALA A 172 23.51 -21.57 2.47
C ALA A 172 23.87 -23.07 2.45
N ALA A 173 25.14 -23.38 2.74
CA ALA A 173 25.60 -24.74 2.97
C ALA A 173 24.95 -25.30 4.25
N LEU A 174 24.42 -26.52 4.15
CA LEU A 174 23.87 -27.28 5.27
C LEU A 174 24.95 -27.46 6.36
N PRO A 175 24.64 -27.24 7.66
CA PRO A 175 25.58 -27.54 8.73
C PRO A 175 25.83 -29.06 8.83
N ALA A 176 27.10 -29.43 9.03
CA ALA A 176 27.57 -30.81 9.18
C ALA A 176 26.92 -31.53 10.38
N PRO A 177 26.75 -32.86 10.34
CA PRO A 177 26.16 -33.62 11.43
C PRO A 177 27.08 -33.62 12.66
N LEU A 178 26.46 -33.52 13.85
CA LEU A 178 27.14 -33.62 15.14
C LEU A 178 27.78 -35.01 15.30
N PRO A 179 29.00 -35.11 15.87
CA PRO A 179 29.60 -36.41 16.16
C PRO A 179 28.88 -37.11 17.31
N ASP A 180 28.53 -38.38 17.08
CA ASP A 180 28.14 -39.33 18.12
C ASP A 180 29.34 -39.59 19.03
N GLU A 181 29.19 -39.36 20.35
CA GLU A 181 29.98 -40.07 21.36
C GLU A 181 29.33 -39.93 22.75
N LEU A 182 28.70 -41.02 23.20
CA LEU A 182 28.55 -41.42 24.60
C LEU A 182 29.72 -42.35 24.94
N PRO A 183 30.09 -42.42 26.22
CA PRO A 183 29.67 -43.60 26.99
C PRO A 183 28.79 -43.28 28.20
#